data_AF-A0A958KPC6-F1
#
_entry.id   AF-A0A958KPC6-F1
#
_cell.length_a   1.000
_cell.length_b   1.000
_cell.length_c   1.000
_cell.angle_alpha   90.00
_cell.angle_beta   90.00
_cell.angle_gamma   90.00
#
_symmetry.space_group_name_H-M   'P 1'
#
loop_
_entity.id
_entity.type
_entity.pdbx_description
1 polymer ?
#
loop_
_entity_poly.entity_id
_entity_poly.type
_entity_poly.pdbx_seq_one_letter_code
_entity_poly.pdbx_strand_id
1 'polypeptide(L)'
;LERTNDYLLARNTAFNAALIPITNTLLAVGLVSLPGMMTGQILSGVSPLLAVRYQIVVMCMVFSSAGISAACYLWLRAPKVEVDNP
;
A
#
# COMPACT_ATOMS: atom_id res chain seq x y z
N LEU A 1 -5.13 -15.09 27.95
CA LEU A 1 -4.95 -13.64 27.72
C LEU A 1 -3.62 -13.31 27.04
N GLU A 2 -2.48 -13.85 27.48
CA GLU A 2 -1.17 -13.61 26.82
C GLU A 2 -1.14 -13.98 25.33
N ARG A 3 -1.60 -15.19 24.95
CA ARG A 3 -1.59 -15.63 23.54
C ARG A 3 -2.34 -14.68 22.59
N THR A 4 -3.44 -14.07 23.04
CA THR A 4 -4.22 -13.14 22.20
C THR A 4 -3.47 -11.83 21.93
N ASN A 5 -2.71 -11.34 22.91
CA ASN A 5 -1.88 -10.13 22.75
C ASN A 5 -0.73 -10.40 21.78
N ASP A 6 -0.12 -11.58 21.82
CA ASP A 6 0.93 -11.98 20.89
C ASP A 6 0.44 -12.03 19.44
N TYR A 7 -0.79 -12.51 19.21
CA TYR A 7 -1.40 -12.50 17.87
C TYR A 7 -1.65 -11.09 17.35
N LEU A 8 -2.13 -10.18 18.20
CA LEU A 8 -2.39 -8.78 17.81
C LEU A 8 -1.08 -8.06 17.46
N LEU A 9 -0.02 -8.28 18.24
CA LEU A 9 1.33 -7.80 17.98
C LEU A 9 1.87 -8.34 16.65
N ALA A 10 1.84 -9.66 16.46
CA ALA A 10 2.31 -10.29 15.22
C ALA A 10 1.56 -9.79 13.99
N ARG A 11 0.23 -9.60 14.09
CA ARG A 11 -0.59 -9.03 13.03
C ARG A 11 -0.20 -7.59 12.69
N ASN A 12 0.03 -6.76 13.72
CA ASN A 12 0.42 -5.35 13.53
C ASN A 12 1.82 -5.24 12.90
N THR A 13 2.78 -6.06 13.34
CA THR A 13 4.13 -6.12 12.76
C THR A 13 4.08 -6.60 11.31
N ALA A 14 3.30 -7.64 10.99
CA ALA A 14 3.14 -8.12 9.62
C ALA A 14 2.49 -7.09 8.70
N PHE A 15 1.49 -6.35 9.19
CA PHE A 15 0.86 -5.26 8.44
C PHE A 15 1.85 -4.12 8.15
N ASN A 16 2.61 -3.68 9.17
CA ASN A 16 3.63 -2.65 8.99
C ASN A 16 4.70 -3.11 7.99
N ALA A 17 5.19 -4.34 8.11
CA ALA A 17 6.18 -4.89 7.19
C ALA A 17 5.70 -4.92 5.73
N ALA A 18 4.42 -5.25 5.50
CA ALA A 18 3.82 -5.25 4.17
C ALA A 18 3.70 -3.84 3.55
N LEU A 19 3.58 -2.80 4.38
CA LEU A 19 3.45 -1.41 3.91
C LEU A 19 4.79 -0.74 3.56
N ILE A 20 5.91 -1.15 4.18
CA ILE A 20 7.27 -0.61 3.94
C ILE A 20 7.63 -0.44 2.45
N PRO A 21 7.48 -1.47 1.57
CA PRO A 21 7.85 -1.33 0.17
C PRO A 21 6.99 -0.31 -0.59
N ILE A 22 5.70 -0.21 -0.26
CA ILE A 22 4.77 0.74 -0.89
C ILE A 22 5.05 2.17 -0.44
N THR A 23 5.32 2.41 0.85
CA THR A 23 5.68 3.74 1.34
C THR A 23 7.02 4.20 0.77
N ASN A 24 8.01 3.31 0.67
CA ASN A 24 9.30 3.65 0.04
C ASN A 24 9.14 4.00 -1.45
N THR A 25 8.27 3.28 -2.17
CA THR A 25 7.98 3.56 -3.59
C THR A 25 7.24 4.89 -3.76
N LEU A 26 6.27 5.19 -2.89
CA LEU A 26 5.55 6.46 -2.90
C LEU A 26 6.49 7.65 -2.61
N LEU A 27 7.39 7.50 -1.64
CA LEU A 27 8.41 8.49 -1.32
C LEU A 27 9.41 8.66 -2.47
N ALA A 28 9.87 7.58 -3.09
CA ALA A 28 10.78 7.64 -4.23
C ALA A 28 10.16 8.39 -5.43
N VAL A 29 8.87 8.18 -5.71
CA VAL A 29 8.15 8.93 -6.76
C VAL A 29 7.97 10.40 -6.39
N GLY A 30 7.73 10.70 -5.10
CA GLY A 30 7.61 12.07 -4.61
C GLY A 30 8.93 12.86 -4.60
N LEU A 31 10.06 12.19 -4.33
CA LEU A 31 11.39 12.81 -4.28
C LEU A 31 12.08 12.86 -5.64
N VAL A 32 11.95 11.82 -6.45
CA VAL A 32 12.50 11.70 -7.81
C VAL A 32 11.32 11.66 -8.76
N SER A 33 10.73 12.82 -9.04
CA SER A 33 9.73 12.92 -10.08
C SER A 33 10.40 12.76 -11.45
N LEU A 34 10.20 11.60 -12.06
CA LEU A 34 9.67 11.42 -13.42
C LEU A 34 9.51 9.92 -13.68
N PRO A 35 8.43 9.30 -13.15
CA PRO A 35 8.02 7.98 -13.62
C PRO A 35 7.88 8.01 -15.14
N GLY A 36 8.54 7.08 -15.85
CA GLY A 36 8.70 7.12 -17.30
C GLY A 36 7.41 7.25 -18.12
N MET A 37 6.25 6.92 -17.54
CA MET A 37 4.93 7.17 -18.15
C MET A 37 4.62 8.66 -18.30
N MET A 38 5.00 9.50 -17.34
CA MET A 38 4.71 10.93 -17.38
C MET A 38 5.57 11.63 -18.46
N THR A 39 6.84 11.23 -18.58
CA THR A 39 7.74 11.66 -19.65
C THR A 39 7.26 11.17 -21.02
N GLY A 40 6.78 9.93 -21.11
CA GLY A 40 6.21 9.36 -22.35
C GLY A 40 4.94 10.07 -22.81
N GLN A 41 4.09 10.51 -21.88
CA GLN A 41 2.93 11.36 -22.18
C GLN A 41 3.36 12.74 -22.68
N ILE A 42 4.33 13.38 -22.02
CA ILE A 42 4.84 14.69 -22.47
C ILE A 42 5.45 14.61 -23.88
N LEU A 43 6.24 13.57 -24.19
CA LEU A 43 6.78 13.31 -25.53
C LEU A 43 5.70 12.98 -26.58
N SER A 44 4.56 12.44 -26.16
CA SER A 44 3.39 12.17 -27.00
C SER A 44 2.54 13.41 -27.29
N GLY A 45 2.91 14.59 -26.78
CA GLY A 45 2.20 15.84 -27.02
C GLY A 45 0.99 16.10 -26.10
N VAL A 46 0.74 15.26 -25.09
CA VAL A 46 -0.25 15.58 -24.06
C VAL A 46 0.33 16.55 -23.03
N SER A 47 -0.50 17.49 -22.60
CA SER A 47 -0.06 18.56 -21.68
C SER A 47 0.54 17.98 -20.38
N PRO A 48 1.75 18.40 -19.97
CA PRO A 48 2.43 17.93 -18.76
C PRO A 48 1.56 18.03 -17.50
N LEU A 49 0.72 19.06 -17.46
CA LEU A 49 -0.20 19.33 -16.36
C LEU A 49 -1.25 18.22 -16.19
N LEU A 50 -1.68 17.58 -17.28
CA LEU A 50 -2.60 16.46 -17.23
C LEU A 50 -1.87 15.19 -16.74
N ALA A 51 -0.66 14.95 -17.25
CA ALA A 51 0.15 13.78 -16.91
C ALA A 51 0.49 13.73 -15.41
N VAL A 52 0.85 14.87 -14.79
CA VAL A 52 1.07 14.98 -13.33
C VAL A 52 -0.17 14.56 -12.54
N ARG A 53 -1.35 15.07 -12.93
CA ARG A 53 -2.60 14.80 -12.21
C ARG A 53 -2.94 13.31 -12.23
N TYR A 54 -2.83 12.68 -13.39
CA TYR A 54 -3.03 11.23 -13.51
C TYR A 54 -1.98 10.45 -12.70
N GLN A 55 -0.72 10.87 -12.72
CA GLN A 55 0.35 10.19 -11.99
C GLN A 55 0.11 10.18 -10.48
N ILE A 56 -0.34 11.29 -9.91
CA ILE A 56 -0.69 11.38 -8.48
C ILE A 56 -1.87 10.45 -8.17
N VAL A 57 -2.92 10.48 -8.99
CA VAL A 57 -4.11 9.61 -8.81
C VAL A 57 -3.74 8.13 -8.87
N VAL A 58 -2.90 7.73 -9.82
CA VAL A 58 -2.42 6.35 -9.95
C VAL A 58 -1.61 5.93 -8.73
N MET A 59 -0.72 6.79 -8.23
CA MET A 59 0.07 6.48 -7.04
C MET A 59 -0.80 6.33 -5.79
N CYS A 60 -1.82 7.18 -5.62
CA CYS A 60 -2.82 7.02 -4.56
C CYS A 60 -3.62 5.72 -4.70
N MET A 61 -3.99 5.32 -5.92
CA MET A 61 -4.66 4.04 -6.19
C MET A 61 -3.77 2.85 -5.82
N VAL A 62 -2.49 2.87 -6.20
CA VAL A 62 -1.55 1.78 -5.89
C VAL A 62 -1.28 1.70 -4.38
N PHE A 63 -1.15 2.85 -3.71
CA PHE A 63 -1.03 2.89 -2.26
C PHE A 63 -2.26 2.28 -1.58
N SER A 64 -3.45 2.69 -2.01
CA SER A 64 -4.72 2.19 -1.47
C SER A 64 -4.92 0.71 -1.75
N SER A 65 -4.61 0.23 -2.96
CA SER A 65 -4.76 -1.17 -3.34
C SER A 65 -3.83 -2.07 -2.53
N ALA A 66 -2.59 -1.64 -2.28
CA ALA A 66 -1.67 -2.37 -1.43
C ALA A 66 -2.10 -2.39 0.04
N GLY A 67 -2.59 -1.26 0.56
CA GLY A 67 -3.14 -1.20 1.93
C GLY A 67 -4.35 -2.12 2.12
N ILE A 68 -5.28 -2.11 1.17
CA ILE A 68 -6.44 -3.01 1.15
C ILE A 68 -6.00 -4.47 0.98
N SER A 69 -5.03 -4.75 0.10
CA SER A 69 -4.51 -6.11 -0.11
C SER A 69 -3.86 -6.66 1.16
N ALA A 70 -3.03 -5.89 1.85
CA ALA A 70 -2.42 -6.29 3.12
C ALA A 70 -3.48 -6.52 4.21
N ALA A 71 -4.48 -5.62 4.30
CA ALA A 71 -5.58 -5.77 5.26
C ALA A 71 -6.44 -7.01 4.96
N CYS A 72 -6.79 -7.23 3.68
CA CYS A 72 -7.59 -8.36 3.22
C CYS A 72 -6.83 -9.69 3.41
N TYR A 73 -5.53 -9.72 3.10
CA TYR A 73 -4.68 -10.88 3.35
C TYR A 73 -4.62 -11.23 4.83
N LEU A 74 -4.38 -10.26 5.72
CA LEU A 74 -4.36 -10.49 7.17
C LEU A 74 -5.74 -10.86 7.72
N TRP A 75 -6.83 -10.36 7.13
CA TRP A 75 -8.18 -10.74 7.49
C TRP A 75 -8.49 -12.18 7.09
N LEU A 76 -8.11 -12.61 5.89
CA LEU A 76 -8.24 -14.00 5.44
C LEU A 76 -7.33 -14.95 6.22
N ARG A 77 -6.13 -14.50 6.59
CA ARG A 77 -5.16 -15.26 7.38
C ARG A 77 -5.44 -15.23 8.88
N ALA A 78 -6.35 -14.38 9.36
CA ALA A 78 -6.72 -14.40 10.77
C ALA A 78 -7.29 -15.79 11.08
N PRO A 79 -6.57 -16.65 11.81
CA PRO A 79 -7.17 -17.91 12.22
C PRO A 79 -8.40 -17.55 13.05
N LYS A 80 -9.50 -18.30 12.87
CA LYS A 80 -10.54 -18.37 13.89
C LYS A 80 -9.83 -18.76 15.18
N VAL A 81 -9.48 -17.78 16.00
CA VAL A 81 -9.29 -18.00 17.42
C VAL A 81 -10.68 -18.42 17.85
N GLU A 82 -10.86 -19.74 17.96
CA GLU A 82 -11.98 -20.34 18.66
C GLU A 82 -12.05 -19.56 19.97
N VAL A 83 -13.07 -18.71 20.05
CA VAL A 83 -13.41 -18.01 21.27
C VAL A 83 -13.98 -19.12 22.13
N ASP A 84 -13.08 -19.84 22.80
CA ASP A 84 -13.42 -20.72 23.90
C ASP A 84 -14.17 -19.85 24.90
N ASN A 85 -15.48 -20.07 24.92
CA ASN A 85 -16.46 -19.38 25.72
C ASN A 85 -17.31 -20.46 26.38
N PRO A 86 -17.58 -20.35 27.68
CA PRO A 86 -16.72 -20.00 28.82
C PRO A 86 -16.16 -21.23 29.56
#